data_AF-R7J5C3-F1
#
_entry.id   AF-R7J5C3-F1
#
_cell.length_a   1.000
_cell.length_b   1.000
_cell.length_c   1.000
_cell.angle_alpha   90.00
_cell.angle_beta   90.00
_cell.angle_gamma   90.00
#
_symmetry.space_group_name_H-M   'P 1'
#
loop_
_entity.id
_entity.type
_entity.pdbx_description
1 polymer ?
#
loop_
_entity_poly.entity_id
_entity_poly.type
_entity_poly.pdbx_seq_one_letter_code
_entity_poly.pdbx_strand_id
1 'polypeptide(L)'
;MKKHICKDLAKFCALYSQYGKDLVLLGALAYNCGLGVVNKSTVLKKLKRGDRNIFKAYTSHCRYKGKWHKGLCNRRLTELAALYVP
;
A
#
# COMPACT_ATOMS: atom_id res chain seq x y z
N MET A 1 11.34 15.03 -16.55
CA MET A 1 12.20 14.58 -15.44
C MET A 1 11.37 14.55 -14.14
N LYS A 2 11.19 13.37 -13.54
CA LYS A 2 10.30 13.08 -12.41
C LYS A 2 10.83 13.68 -11.08
N LYS A 3 10.50 14.95 -10.77
CA LYS A 3 10.95 15.62 -9.52
C LYS A 3 9.92 15.63 -8.36
N HIS A 4 8.72 15.08 -8.57
CA HIS A 4 7.64 15.07 -7.55
C HIS A 4 7.49 13.73 -6.80
N ILE A 5 7.87 12.61 -7.42
CA ILE A 5 7.63 11.24 -6.90
C ILE A 5 8.27 11.01 -5.52
N CYS A 6 9.50 11.50 -5.30
CA CYS A 6 10.20 11.30 -4.04
C CYS A 6 9.63 12.15 -2.89
N LYS A 7 9.10 13.35 -3.20
CA LYS A 7 8.49 14.23 -2.19
C LYS A 7 7.17 13.64 -1.69
N ASP A 8 6.40 13.00 -2.56
CA ASP A 8 5.11 12.40 -2.17
C ASP A 8 5.31 11.11 -1.38
N LEU A 9 6.30 10.28 -1.74
CA LEU A 9 6.63 9.10 -0.95
C LEU A 9 7.08 9.45 0.47
N ALA A 10 7.92 10.49 0.63
CA ALA A 10 8.36 10.97 1.94
C ALA A 10 7.17 11.46 2.81
N LYS A 11 6.21 12.16 2.21
CA LYS A 11 4.97 12.58 2.90
C LYS A 11 4.13 11.37 3.34
N PHE A 12 4.02 10.33 2.52
CA PHE A 12 3.30 9.13 2.89
C PHE A 12 4.01 8.36 4.00
N CYS A 13 5.34 8.23 3.95
CA CYS A 13 6.10 7.64 5.05
C CYS A 13 5.91 8.40 6.36
N ALA A 14 5.89 9.74 6.32
CA ALA A 14 5.59 10.56 7.50
C ALA A 14 4.17 10.32 8.03
N LEU A 15 3.16 10.28 7.15
CA LEU A 15 1.75 10.01 7.51
C LEU A 15 1.56 8.62 8.12
N TYR A 16 2.33 7.64 7.67
CA TYR A 16 2.24 6.26 8.15
C TYR A 16 3.31 5.90 9.19
N SER A 17 4.08 6.86 9.70
CA SER A 17 5.16 6.63 10.68
C SER A 17 4.68 5.86 11.93
N GLN A 18 3.45 6.11 12.37
CA GLN A 18 2.80 5.41 13.49
C GLN A 18 2.59 3.89 13.25
N TYR A 19 2.69 3.40 12.01
CA TYR A 19 2.54 1.98 11.66
C TYR A 19 3.89 1.24 11.63
N GLY A 20 4.99 1.89 12.03
CA GLY A 20 6.30 1.26 12.19
C GLY A 20 6.75 0.55 10.91
N LYS A 21 7.02 -0.75 11.00
CA LYS A 21 7.51 -1.56 9.87
C LYS A 21 6.56 -1.57 8.66
N ASP A 22 5.26 -1.35 8.89
CA ASP A 22 4.25 -1.35 7.83
C ASP A 22 4.14 0.00 7.09
N LEU A 23 4.83 1.06 7.55
CA LEU A 23 4.78 2.39 6.93
C LEU A 23 5.23 2.39 5.47
N VAL A 24 6.24 1.58 5.15
CA VAL A 24 6.81 1.51 3.79
C VAL A 24 5.84 0.82 2.84
N LEU A 25 5.16 -0.23 3.32
CA LEU A 25 4.14 -0.95 2.56
C LEU A 25 2.90 -0.09 2.30
N LEU A 26 2.47 0.70 3.29
CA LEU A 26 1.38 1.67 3.17
C LEU A 26 1.74 2.83 2.25
N GLY A 27 2.96 3.34 2.33
CA GLY A 27 3.48 4.38 1.44
C GLY A 27 3.53 3.92 -0.02
N ALA A 28 4.02 2.70 -0.28
CA ALA A 28 3.99 2.10 -1.60
C ALA A 28 2.56 1.95 -2.13
N LEU A 29 1.62 1.46 -1.31
CA LEU A 29 0.23 1.34 -1.73
C LEU A 29 -0.41 2.71 -2.03
N ALA A 30 -0.14 3.73 -1.19
CA ALA A 30 -0.69 5.07 -1.33
C ALA A 30 -0.13 5.80 -2.55
N TYR A 31 1.13 5.55 -2.89
CA TYR A 31 1.73 6.05 -4.12
C TYR A 31 1.03 5.52 -5.38
N ASN A 32 0.61 4.25 -5.37
CA ASN A 32 -0.05 3.64 -6.53
C ASN A 32 -1.57 3.89 -6.59
N CYS A 33 -2.24 3.84 -5.43
CA CYS A 33 -3.71 3.88 -5.35
C CYS A 33 -4.26 5.23 -4.86
N GLY A 34 -3.41 6.12 -4.35
CA GLY A 34 -3.79 7.38 -3.73
C GLY A 34 -4.08 7.25 -2.23
N LEU A 35 -3.78 8.31 -1.49
CA LEU A 35 -3.95 8.38 -0.03
C LEU A 35 -5.39 8.10 0.42
N GLY A 36 -6.38 8.67 -0.28
CA GLY A 36 -7.80 8.49 0.05
C GLY A 36 -8.27 7.03 -0.07
N VAL A 37 -7.71 6.27 -1.02
CA VAL A 37 -8.04 4.84 -1.19
C VAL A 37 -7.43 4.02 -0.06
N VAL A 38 -6.16 4.28 0.28
CA VAL A 38 -5.48 3.57 1.37
C VAL A 38 -6.10 3.88 2.74
N ASN A 39 -6.44 5.13 3.00
CA ASN A 39 -7.05 5.54 4.27
C ASN A 39 -8.44 4.90 4.51
N LYS A 40 -9.16 4.56 3.44
CA LYS A 40 -10.45 3.85 3.50
C LYS A 40 -10.32 2.33 3.37
N SER A 41 -9.11 1.83 3.07
CA SER A 41 -8.88 0.41 2.76
C SER A 41 -9.00 -0.50 3.98
N THR A 42 -9.34 -1.76 3.72
CA THR A 42 -9.30 -2.83 4.73
C THR A 42 -7.87 -3.11 5.21
N VAL A 43 -6.85 -2.83 4.38
CA VAL A 43 -5.43 -2.96 4.75
C VAL A 43 -5.12 -2.08 5.96
N LEU A 44 -5.42 -0.78 5.87
CA LEU A 44 -5.14 0.15 6.96
C LEU A 44 -5.95 -0.20 8.22
N LYS A 45 -7.22 -0.58 8.07
CA LYS A 45 -8.08 -1.01 9.20
C LYS A 45 -7.51 -2.24 9.92
N LYS A 46 -6.95 -3.19 9.19
CA LYS A 46 -6.30 -4.40 9.74
C LYS A 46 -5.03 -4.04 10.51
N LEU A 47 -4.15 -3.24 9.90
CA LEU A 47 -2.92 -2.79 10.55
C LEU A 47 -3.18 -1.95 11.80
N LYS A 48 -4.19 -1.07 11.79
CA LYS A 48 -4.61 -0.28 12.97
C LYS A 48 -4.96 -1.13 14.19
N ARG A 49 -5.48 -2.33 14.01
CA ARG A 49 -5.85 -3.26 15.09
C ARG A 49 -4.78 -4.32 15.38
N GLY A 50 -3.59 -4.20 14.77
CA GLY A 50 -2.52 -5.20 14.89
C GLY A 50 -2.74 -6.48 14.08
N ASP A 51 -3.79 -6.56 13.24
CA ASP A 51 -4.02 -7.70 12.35
C ASP A 51 -3.11 -7.57 11.13
N ARG A 52 -2.01 -8.32 11.14
CA ARG A 52 -1.07 -8.35 10.03
C ARG A 52 -1.49 -9.31 8.91
N ASN A 53 -2.61 -10.04 9.01
CA ASN A 53 -3.12 -10.88 7.93
C ASN A 53 -3.78 -10.01 6.83
N ILE A 54 -2.95 -9.28 6.10
CA ILE A 54 -3.37 -8.30 5.10
C ILE A 54 -3.34 -8.82 3.67
N PHE A 55 -2.78 -10.01 3.41
CA PHE A 55 -2.54 -10.53 2.05
C PHE A 55 -3.75 -10.40 1.12
N LYS A 56 -4.91 -10.91 1.55
CA LYS A 56 -6.16 -10.85 0.79
C LYS A 56 -6.67 -9.41 0.60
N ALA A 57 -6.54 -8.57 1.63
CA ALA A 57 -6.94 -7.16 1.55
C ALA A 57 -6.01 -6.39 0.60
N TYR A 58 -4.72 -6.65 0.64
CA TYR A 58 -3.70 -5.99 -0.15
C TYR A 58 -3.80 -6.37 -1.64
N THR A 59 -3.94 -7.65 -1.93
CA THR A 59 -4.14 -8.17 -3.31
C THR A 59 -5.52 -7.84 -3.89
N SER A 60 -6.49 -7.39 -3.07
CA SER A 60 -7.76 -6.87 -3.61
C SER A 60 -7.61 -5.54 -4.36
N HIS A 61 -6.51 -4.80 -4.13
CA HIS A 61 -6.14 -3.57 -4.84
C HIS A 61 -5.55 -3.84 -6.24
N CYS A 62 -6.14 -4.79 -6.99
CA CYS A 62 -5.70 -5.19 -8.34
C CYS A 62 -6.73 -4.86 -9.43
N ARG A 63 -7.63 -3.92 -9.15
CA ARG A 63 -8.67 -3.50 -10.10
C ARG A 63 -8.34 -2.14 -10.70
N TYR A 64 -8.39 -2.05 -12.03
CA TYR A 64 -8.33 -0.80 -12.78
C TYR A 64 -9.64 -0.64 -13.56
N LYS A 65 -10.33 0.49 -13.37
CA LYS A 65 -11.67 0.74 -13.97
C LYS A 65 -12.65 -0.44 -13.79
N GLY A 66 -12.67 -1.03 -12.59
CA GLY A 66 -13.53 -2.18 -12.25
C GLY A 66 -13.04 -3.55 -12.73
N LYS A 67 -12.07 -3.61 -13.65
CA LYS A 67 -11.53 -4.87 -14.19
C LYS A 67 -10.28 -5.31 -13.44
N TRP A 68 -10.16 -6.61 -13.20
CA TRP A 68 -8.94 -7.19 -12.62
C TRP A 68 -7.78 -7.07 -13.61
N HIS A 69 -6.60 -6.74 -13.11
CA HIS A 69 -5.41 -6.52 -13.94
C HIS A 69 -4.23 -7.35 -13.42
N LYS A 70 -3.75 -8.29 -14.24
CA LYS A 70 -2.64 -9.20 -13.91
C LYS A 70 -1.37 -8.44 -13.49
N GLY A 71 -1.06 -7.34 -14.18
CA GLY A 71 0.10 -6.50 -13.84
C GLY A 71 0.01 -5.85 -12.45
N LEU A 72 -1.21 -5.48 -12.01
CA LEU A 72 -1.40 -4.94 -10.66
C LEU A 72 -1.25 -6.05 -9.61
N CYS A 73 -1.74 -7.26 -9.93
CA CYS A 73 -1.59 -8.43 -9.05
C CYS A 73 -0.12 -8.79 -8.83
N ASN A 74 0.66 -8.91 -9.91
CA ASN A 74 2.10 -9.16 -9.80
C ASN A 74 2.79 -8.07 -8.98
N ARG A 75 2.46 -6.80 -9.20
CA ARG A 75 3.04 -5.68 -8.44
C ARG A 75 2.71 -5.74 -6.95
N ARG A 76 1.47 -6.04 -6.57
CA ARG A 76 1.06 -6.21 -5.17
C ARG A 76 1.80 -7.38 -4.51
N LEU A 77 2.01 -8.47 -5.23
CA LEU A 77 2.78 -9.63 -4.75
C LEU A 77 4.26 -9.27 -4.54
N THR A 78 4.87 -8.54 -5.48
CA THR A 78 6.25 -8.05 -5.34
C THR A 78 6.40 -7.09 -4.16
N GLU A 79 5.46 -6.16 -3.97
CA GLU A 79 5.48 -5.23 -2.83
C GLU A 79 5.34 -5.96 -1.50
N LEU A 80 4.47 -6.98 -1.41
CA LEU A 80 4.39 -7.82 -0.22
C LEU A 80 5.69 -8.60 0.00
N ALA A 81 6.24 -9.27 -1.02
CA ALA A 81 7.47 -10.04 -0.88
C ALA A 81 8.69 -9.18 -0.48
N ALA A 82 8.76 -7.93 -0.94
CA ALA A 82 9.89 -7.04 -0.70
C ALA A 82 9.75 -6.19 0.57
N LEU A 83 8.52 -5.78 0.94
CA LEU A 83 8.29 -4.76 1.97
C LEU A 83 7.53 -5.29 3.19
N TYR A 84 6.81 -6.40 3.07
CA TYR A 84 6.08 -6.98 4.19
C TYR A 84 6.96 -8.01 4.91
N VAL A 85 7.54 -7.58 6.03
CA VAL A 85 8.33 -8.43 6.93
C VAL A 85 7.38 -9.08 7.94
N PRO A 86 7.41 -10.41 8.17
CA PRO A 86 6.58 -11.12 9.15
C PRO A 86 6.64 -10.55 10.57
#